data_AF-A0AAE9KYA1-F1
#
_entry.id   AF-A0AAE9KYA1-F1
#
_cell.length_a   1.000
_cell.length_b   1.000
_cell.length_c   1.000
_cell.angle_alpha   90.00
_cell.angle_beta   90.00
_cell.angle_gamma   90.00
#
_symmetry.space_group_name_H-M   'P 1'
#
loop_
_entity.id
_entity.type
_entity.pdbx_description
1 polymer ?
#
loop_
_entity_poly.entity_id
_entity_poly.type
_entity_poly.pdbx_seq_one_letter_code
_entity_poly.pdbx_strand_id
1 'polypeptide(L)'
;MIHHPKQKGFSLFIVMIVMLVIALLVVVSSQSSTTEMRISANEADRKFALSMAESGLRDAELKIQDFSTAAVGTVSFDYNCSSGLCLPVEPVNIEDKKPRFVVKGTVGPEPKEAWKRASDNDADKNLLEDPKARNSIAGKAANSNVRYIIEFLGERKDGKLTRYHFRVTARANGQNPNTAVTLQSYVEMTPP
;
A
#
# COMPACT_ATOMS: atom_id res chain seq x y z
N MET A 1 -80.15 -10.68 -40.77
CA MET A 1 -79.82 -9.53 -39.90
C MET A 1 -78.66 -9.95 -39.01
N ILE A 2 -77.42 -9.60 -39.37
CA ILE A 2 -76.20 -10.13 -38.74
C ILE A 2 -75.82 -9.18 -37.59
N HIS A 3 -75.88 -9.64 -36.35
CA HIS A 3 -75.48 -8.87 -35.17
C HIS A 3 -73.95 -8.82 -35.07
N HIS A 4 -73.37 -7.62 -35.09
CA HIS A 4 -71.96 -7.39 -34.77
C HIS A 4 -71.81 -7.15 -33.26
N PRO A 5 -71.11 -8.02 -32.51
CA PRO A 5 -70.85 -7.76 -31.10
C PRO A 5 -69.94 -6.53 -30.96
N LYS A 6 -70.37 -5.56 -30.15
CA LYS A 6 -69.60 -4.34 -29.85
C LYS A 6 -68.30 -4.72 -29.13
N GLN A 7 -67.17 -4.60 -29.82
CA GLN A 7 -65.83 -4.78 -29.25
C GLN A 7 -65.64 -3.84 -28.05
N LYS A 8 -65.36 -4.39 -26.87
CA LYS A 8 -65.01 -3.62 -25.67
C LYS A 8 -63.51 -3.31 -25.70
N GLY A 9 -63.19 -2.02 -25.74
CA GLY A 9 -61.83 -1.48 -25.87
C GLY A 9 -60.94 -1.75 -24.64
N PHE A 10 -60.39 -2.96 -24.55
CA PHE A 10 -59.36 -3.34 -23.57
C PHE A 10 -57.93 -3.30 -24.16
N SER A 11 -57.81 -3.11 -25.49
CA SER A 11 -56.53 -3.08 -26.21
C SER A 11 -55.57 -1.99 -25.70
N LEU A 12 -56.08 -0.78 -25.44
CA LEU A 12 -55.26 0.34 -24.96
C LEU A 12 -54.60 0.02 -23.60
N PHE A 13 -55.34 -0.65 -22.71
CA PHE A 13 -54.86 -0.97 -21.36
C PHE A 13 -53.76 -2.04 -21.38
N ILE A 14 -53.92 -3.09 -22.20
CA ILE A 14 -52.87 -4.09 -22.41
C ILE A 14 -51.63 -3.43 -23.00
N VAL A 15 -51.78 -2.59 -24.03
CA VAL A 15 -50.64 -1.91 -24.66
C VAL A 15 -49.91 -1.01 -23.66
N MET A 16 -50.64 -0.28 -22.81
CA MET A 16 -50.04 0.52 -21.74
C MET A 16 -49.24 -0.33 -20.75
N ILE A 17 -49.79 -1.47 -20.29
CA ILE A 17 -49.09 -2.36 -19.36
C ILE A 17 -47.84 -2.94 -20.03
N VAL A 18 -47.95 -3.41 -21.27
CA VAL A 18 -46.81 -3.97 -22.01
C VAL A 18 -45.72 -2.92 -22.23
N MET A 19 -46.07 -1.68 -22.58
CA MET A 19 -45.10 -0.59 -22.69
C MET A 19 -44.41 -0.30 -21.35
N LEU A 20 -45.15 -0.29 -20.25
CA LEU A 20 -44.59 -0.05 -18.91
C LEU A 20 -43.60 -1.16 -18.51
N VAL A 21 -43.95 -2.42 -18.77
CA VAL A 21 -43.08 -3.57 -18.48
C VAL A 21 -41.78 -3.48 -19.31
N ILE A 22 -41.86 -3.23 -20.61
CA ILE A 22 -40.68 -3.12 -21.48
C ILE A 22 -39.79 -1.95 -21.03
N ALA A 23 -40.38 -0.80 -20.68
CA ALA A 23 -39.62 0.35 -20.20
C ALA A 23 -38.83 0.05 -18.91
N LEU A 24 -39.45 -0.65 -17.95
CA LEU A 24 -38.77 -1.05 -16.71
C LEU A 24 -37.62 -2.02 -16.98
N LEU A 25 -37.80 -2.99 -17.89
CA LEU A 25 -36.73 -3.94 -18.24
C LEU A 25 -35.50 -3.25 -18.84
N VAL A 26 -35.69 -2.22 -19.68
CA VAL A 26 -34.59 -1.44 -20.27
C VAL A 26 -33.82 -0.63 -19.22
N VAL A 27 -34.52 -0.03 -18.26
CA VAL A 27 -33.88 0.76 -17.19
C VAL A 27 -33.05 -0.13 -16.26
N VAL A 28 -33.53 -1.34 -15.95
CA VAL A 28 -32.79 -2.30 -15.12
C VAL A 28 -31.50 -2.76 -15.81
N SER A 29 -31.54 -3.08 -17.11
CA SER A 29 -30.34 -3.53 -17.84
C SER A 29 -29.28 -2.43 -17.98
N SER A 30 -29.70 -1.17 -18.16
CA SER A 30 -28.78 -0.04 -18.27
C SER A 30 -28.05 0.29 -16.96
N GLN A 31 -28.71 0.14 -15.81
CA GLN A 31 -28.09 0.41 -14.50
C GLN A 31 -26.99 -0.60 -14.13
N SER A 32 -27.15 -1.87 -14.52
CA SER A 32 -26.16 -2.92 -14.26
C SER A 32 -24.79 -2.61 -14.90
N SER A 33 -24.76 -2.17 -16.16
CA SER A 33 -23.50 -1.85 -16.86
C SER A 33 -22.72 -0.71 -16.22
N THR A 34 -23.41 0.32 -15.71
CA THR A 34 -22.75 1.45 -15.04
C THR A 34 -22.12 1.05 -13.70
N THR A 35 -22.74 0.10 -13.01
CA THR A 35 -22.24 -0.42 -11.73
C THR A 35 -21.01 -1.29 -11.94
N GLU A 36 -21.05 -2.20 -12.93
CA GLU A 36 -19.92 -3.05 -13.30
C GLU A 36 -18.68 -2.23 -13.71
N MET A 37 -18.87 -1.14 -14.47
CA MET A 37 -17.77 -0.28 -14.89
C MET A 37 -17.09 0.42 -13.70
N ARG A 38 -17.85 0.88 -12.71
CA ARG A 38 -17.29 1.54 -11.51
C ARG A 38 -16.53 0.55 -10.61
N ILE A 39 -17.06 -0.66 -10.45
CA ILE A 39 -16.39 -1.73 -9.72
C ILE A 39 -15.06 -2.08 -10.40
N SER A 40 -15.09 -2.26 -11.72
CA SER A 40 -13.89 -2.56 -12.52
C SER A 40 -12.84 -1.45 -12.40
N ALA A 41 -13.24 -0.18 -12.47
CA ALA A 41 -12.33 0.96 -12.32
C ALA A 41 -11.69 1.01 -10.93
N ASN A 42 -12.46 0.82 -9.86
CA ASN A 42 -11.93 0.80 -8.49
C ASN A 42 -10.96 -0.37 -8.26
N GLU A 43 -11.31 -1.55 -8.79
CA GLU A 43 -10.45 -2.73 -8.70
C GLU A 43 -9.14 -2.56 -9.51
N ALA A 44 -9.22 -1.96 -10.70
CA ALA A 44 -8.05 -1.66 -11.51
C ALA A 44 -7.12 -0.66 -10.80
N ASP A 45 -7.67 0.38 -10.18
CA ASP A 45 -6.89 1.37 -9.43
C ASP A 45 -6.22 0.76 -8.20
N ARG A 46 -6.92 -0.14 -7.48
CA ARG A 46 -6.35 -0.89 -6.37
C ARG A 46 -5.23 -1.83 -6.81
N LYS A 47 -5.38 -2.51 -7.95
CA LYS A 47 -4.32 -3.35 -8.55
C LYS A 47 -3.10 -2.53 -8.97
N PHE A 48 -3.34 -1.34 -9.52
CA PHE A 48 -2.26 -0.43 -9.86
C PHE A 48 -1.49 0.03 -8.60
N ALA A 49 -2.19 0.46 -7.55
CA ALA A 49 -1.58 0.79 -6.25
C ALA A 49 -0.78 -0.39 -5.68
N LEU A 50 -1.31 -1.62 -5.77
CA LEU A 50 -0.62 -2.83 -5.32
C LEU A 50 0.70 -3.05 -6.07
N SER A 51 0.67 -3.01 -7.40
CA SER A 51 1.85 -3.18 -8.25
C SER A 51 2.93 -2.13 -7.93
N MET A 52 2.53 -0.89 -7.69
CA MET A 52 3.44 0.17 -7.27
C MET A 52 4.04 -0.08 -5.88
N ALA A 53 3.24 -0.56 -4.92
CA ALA A 53 3.73 -0.91 -3.59
C ALA A 53 4.73 -2.08 -3.64
N GLU A 54 4.48 -3.09 -4.47
CA GLU A 54 5.41 -4.20 -4.72
C GLU A 54 6.73 -3.71 -5.34
N SER A 55 6.67 -2.73 -6.26
CA SER A 55 7.87 -2.09 -6.80
C SER A 55 8.68 -1.37 -5.72
N GLY A 56 8.00 -0.70 -4.77
CA GLY A 56 8.64 -0.09 -3.60
C GLY A 56 9.33 -1.11 -2.70
N LEU A 57 8.70 -2.26 -2.43
CA LEU A 57 9.33 -3.37 -1.69
C LEU A 57 10.60 -3.85 -2.38
N ARG A 58 10.55 -4.05 -3.70
CA ARG A 58 11.71 -4.49 -4.48
C ARG A 58 12.86 -3.48 -4.43
N ASP A 59 12.57 -2.17 -4.52
CA ASP A 59 13.61 -1.14 -4.41
C ASP A 59 14.24 -1.12 -3.01
N ALA A 60 13.44 -1.34 -1.96
CA ALA A 60 13.94 -1.47 -0.59
C ALA A 60 14.84 -2.70 -0.41
N GLU A 61 14.46 -3.85 -0.99
CA GLU A 61 15.27 -5.07 -0.96
C GLU A 61 16.62 -4.87 -1.66
N LEU A 62 16.63 -4.19 -2.81
CA LEU A 62 17.88 -3.83 -3.49
C LEU A 62 18.74 -2.91 -2.61
N LYS A 63 18.11 -1.95 -1.92
CA LYS A 63 18.82 -1.07 -0.97
C LYS A 63 19.41 -1.84 0.21
N ILE A 64 18.70 -2.85 0.72
CA ILE A 64 19.23 -3.77 1.75
C ILE A 64 20.41 -4.58 1.20
N GLN A 65 20.34 -5.05 -0.05
CA GLN A 65 21.47 -5.75 -0.68
C GLN A 65 22.69 -4.84 -0.84
N ASP A 66 22.50 -3.56 -1.18
CA ASP A 66 23.60 -2.58 -1.21
C ASP A 66 24.26 -2.45 0.16
N PHE A 67 23.47 -2.55 1.24
CA PHE A 67 24.00 -2.61 2.60
C PHE A 67 24.85 -3.84 2.87
N SER A 68 24.96 -4.85 2.01
CA SER A 68 25.92 -5.95 2.17
C SER A 68 27.33 -5.58 1.67
N THR A 69 27.44 -4.56 0.81
CA THR A 69 28.70 -4.25 0.11
C THR A 69 29.69 -3.49 1.01
N ALA A 70 30.97 -3.85 0.98
CA ALA A 70 31.99 -3.21 1.83
C ALA A 70 32.07 -1.67 1.66
N ALA A 71 31.64 -1.13 0.52
CA ALA A 71 31.63 0.29 0.20
C ALA A 71 30.66 1.13 1.05
N VAL A 72 29.56 0.54 1.56
CA VAL A 72 28.49 1.28 2.24
C VAL A 72 28.81 1.65 3.70
N GLY A 73 29.91 1.12 4.27
CA GLY A 73 30.31 1.46 5.63
C GLY A 73 29.25 1.11 6.68
N THR A 74 29.19 1.91 7.76
CA THR A 74 28.21 1.73 8.85
C THR A 74 26.91 2.45 8.52
N VAL A 75 25.78 1.74 8.62
CA VAL A 75 24.44 2.29 8.39
C VAL A 75 23.75 2.52 9.74
N SER A 76 23.16 3.70 9.95
CA SER A 76 22.46 4.02 11.20
C SER A 76 20.96 4.03 11.06
N PHE A 77 20.26 3.39 12.00
CA PHE A 77 18.81 3.39 12.15
C PHE A 77 18.42 4.21 13.39
N ASP A 78 17.36 5.00 13.31
CA ASP A 78 16.89 5.82 14.42
C ASP A 78 15.36 5.85 14.54
N TYR A 79 14.86 6.31 15.68
CA TYR A 79 13.43 6.35 15.95
C TYR A 79 12.67 7.33 15.03
N ASN A 80 13.32 8.40 14.58
CA ASN A 80 12.73 9.40 13.69
C ASN A 80 12.80 9.00 12.20
N CYS A 81 13.31 7.81 11.90
CA CYS A 81 13.39 7.27 10.56
C CYS A 81 14.22 8.14 9.61
N SER A 82 15.35 8.70 10.03
CA SER A 82 16.17 9.54 9.15
C SER A 82 16.49 8.81 7.85
N SER A 83 16.16 9.44 6.71
CA SER A 83 16.30 8.83 5.39
C SER A 83 15.56 7.50 5.22
N GLY A 84 14.45 7.29 5.94
CA GLY A 84 13.61 6.10 5.92
C GLY A 84 14.20 4.88 6.60
N LEU A 85 15.23 5.04 7.44
CA LEU A 85 15.85 3.98 8.23
C LEU A 85 15.38 4.05 9.69
N CYS A 86 14.48 3.15 10.05
CA CYS A 86 13.72 3.20 11.29
C CYS A 86 14.16 2.17 12.33
N LEU A 87 13.97 2.51 13.61
CA LEU A 87 13.94 1.52 14.68
C LEU A 87 12.54 0.93 14.85
N PRO A 88 12.43 -0.40 15.12
CA PRO A 88 11.18 -1.02 15.53
C PRO A 88 10.74 -0.54 16.92
N VAL A 89 9.56 -0.99 17.33
CA VAL A 89 9.02 -0.76 18.69
C VAL A 89 9.78 -1.62 19.69
N GLU A 90 10.10 -2.84 19.27
CA GLU A 90 10.82 -3.83 20.05
C GLU A 90 12.30 -3.45 20.18
N PRO A 91 12.95 -3.81 21.30
CA PRO A 91 14.39 -3.60 21.44
C PRO A 91 15.15 -4.43 20.41
N VAL A 92 16.08 -3.76 19.72
CA VAL A 92 16.95 -4.38 18.71
C VAL A 92 18.12 -5.05 19.43
N ASN A 93 18.33 -6.34 19.19
CA ASN A 93 19.53 -7.04 19.66
C ASN A 93 20.69 -6.80 18.69
N ILE A 94 21.81 -6.32 19.21
CA ILE A 94 23.10 -6.18 18.52
C ILE A 94 24.16 -6.83 19.41
N GLU A 95 24.71 -7.95 18.95
CA GLU A 95 25.70 -8.77 19.66
C GLU A 95 27.14 -8.46 19.21
N ASP A 96 27.32 -7.86 18.03
CA ASP A 96 28.61 -7.53 17.45
C ASP A 96 29.19 -6.25 18.05
N LYS A 97 30.45 -6.34 18.51
CA LYS A 97 31.19 -5.21 19.12
C LYS A 97 31.55 -4.10 18.12
N LYS A 98 31.52 -4.40 16.82
CA LYS A 98 31.71 -3.47 15.71
C LYS A 98 30.58 -3.67 14.70
N PRO A 99 29.36 -3.27 15.05
CA PRO A 99 28.20 -3.62 14.28
C PRO A 99 28.19 -2.84 12.97
N ARG A 100 27.76 -3.52 11.90
CA ARG A 100 27.56 -2.89 10.59
C ARG A 100 26.34 -1.96 10.60
N PHE A 101 25.35 -2.30 11.41
CA PHE A 101 24.11 -1.55 11.60
C PHE A 101 24.08 -0.98 13.02
N VAL A 102 24.02 0.34 13.14
CA VAL A 102 24.03 1.04 14.43
C VAL A 102 22.65 1.61 14.73
N VAL A 103 22.19 1.41 15.95
CA VAL A 103 20.95 1.98 16.47
C VAL A 103 21.27 3.29 17.18
N LYS A 104 20.60 4.39 16.77
CA LYS A 104 20.76 5.73 17.35
C LYS A 104 19.48 6.20 18.05
N GLY A 105 19.66 6.72 19.25
CA GLY A 105 18.56 7.23 20.07
C GLY A 105 17.87 6.15 20.90
N THR A 106 17.04 6.60 21.85
CA THR A 106 16.23 5.72 22.67
C THR A 106 14.79 5.71 22.16
N VAL A 107 14.22 4.51 22.14
CA VAL A 107 12.79 4.30 21.94
C VAL A 107 12.08 4.92 23.14
N GLY A 108 11.15 5.85 22.91
CA GLY A 108 10.41 6.54 23.98
C GLY A 108 9.57 5.57 24.84
N PRO A 109 9.04 6.02 26.00
CA PRO A 109 8.29 5.17 26.92
C PRO A 109 7.00 4.57 26.33
N GLU A 110 6.45 5.19 25.27
CA GLU A 110 5.33 4.65 24.49
C GLU A 110 5.69 4.63 23.00
N PRO A 111 6.38 3.57 22.54
CA PRO A 111 6.81 3.53 21.17
C PRO A 111 5.68 3.24 20.19
N LYS A 112 5.61 4.07 19.15
CA LYS A 112 4.73 3.84 18.00
C LYS A 112 5.47 3.04 16.94
N GLU A 113 4.75 2.13 16.27
CA GLU A 113 5.26 1.43 15.08
C GLU A 113 5.76 2.44 14.05
N ALA A 114 6.87 2.14 13.39
CA ALA A 114 7.56 3.09 12.51
C ALA A 114 6.61 3.68 11.44
N TRP A 115 5.85 2.84 10.75
CA TRP A 115 4.91 3.28 9.70
C TRP A 115 3.70 4.09 10.21
N LYS A 116 3.46 4.12 11.52
CA LYS A 116 2.43 4.95 12.18
C LYS A 116 2.98 6.26 12.76
N ARG A 117 4.30 6.49 12.69
CA ARG A 117 4.92 7.73 13.18
C ARG A 117 4.59 8.89 12.23
N ALA A 118 4.52 10.09 12.80
CA ALA A 118 4.20 11.29 12.05
C ALA A 118 5.34 11.66 11.08
N SER A 119 5.00 12.27 9.95
CA SER A 119 5.95 12.88 9.02
C SER A 119 6.69 14.03 9.70
N ASP A 120 7.94 14.27 9.29
CA ASP A 120 8.70 15.45 9.74
C ASP A 120 8.17 16.75 9.14
N ASN A 121 7.40 16.67 8.05
CA ASN A 121 6.85 17.81 7.33
C ASN A 121 5.38 18.09 7.68
N ASP A 122 4.60 17.07 8.06
CA ASP A 122 3.17 17.20 8.39
C ASP A 122 2.79 16.26 9.55
N ALA A 123 2.46 16.83 10.71
CA ALA A 123 2.16 16.07 11.91
C ALA A 123 0.85 15.25 11.80
N ASP A 124 -0.04 15.62 10.88
CA ASP A 124 -1.33 14.93 10.68
C ASP A 124 -1.21 13.72 9.75
N LYS A 125 -0.06 13.55 9.07
CA LYS A 125 0.21 12.43 8.16
C LYS A 125 1.29 11.53 8.72
N ASN A 126 1.23 10.24 8.38
CA ASN A 126 2.35 9.35 8.67
C ASN A 126 3.48 9.47 7.63
N LEU A 127 4.65 8.91 7.96
CA LEU A 127 5.86 8.89 7.12
C LEU A 127 5.62 8.45 5.66
N LEU A 128 4.69 7.51 5.47
CA LEU A 128 4.43 6.88 4.19
C LEU A 128 3.32 7.58 3.40
N GLU A 129 2.52 8.41 4.05
CA GLU A 129 1.41 9.16 3.46
C GLU A 129 1.82 10.53 2.96
N ASP A 130 2.85 11.15 3.55
CA ASP A 130 3.32 12.45 3.13
C ASP A 130 4.35 12.33 1.99
N PRO A 131 4.04 12.80 0.76
CA PRO A 131 5.00 12.80 -0.34
C PRO A 131 6.19 13.73 -0.12
N LYS A 132 6.16 14.57 0.92
CA LYS A 132 7.27 15.47 1.29
C LYS A 132 8.04 14.99 2.52
N ALA A 133 7.65 13.87 3.12
CA ALA A 133 8.39 13.26 4.21
C ALA A 133 9.84 13.01 3.79
N ARG A 134 10.79 13.58 4.54
CA ARG A 134 12.25 13.34 4.35
C ARG A 134 12.71 12.11 5.12
N ASN A 135 11.90 11.68 6.08
CA ASN A 135 12.07 10.49 6.89
C ASN A 135 11.40 9.23 6.31
N SER A 136 11.06 9.25 5.02
CA SER A 136 10.75 8.06 4.23
C SER A 136 11.50 8.09 2.90
N ILE A 137 11.71 6.92 2.30
CA ILE A 137 12.39 6.81 1.01
C ILE A 137 11.34 6.85 -0.08
N ALA A 138 11.48 7.81 -1.00
CA ALA A 138 10.73 7.77 -2.25
C ALA A 138 11.23 6.59 -3.08
N GLY A 139 10.33 5.67 -3.43
CA GLY A 139 10.75 4.55 -4.28
C GLY A 139 11.07 5.01 -5.69
N LYS A 140 12.01 4.31 -6.32
CA LYS A 140 12.44 4.59 -7.70
C LYS A 140 11.40 4.26 -8.77
N ALA A 141 10.24 3.71 -8.39
CA ALA A 141 9.16 3.42 -9.32
C ALA A 141 8.75 4.71 -10.07
N ALA A 142 8.61 4.60 -11.39
CA ALA A 142 8.25 5.74 -12.22
C ALA A 142 6.92 6.34 -11.73
N ASN A 143 6.92 7.65 -11.44
CA ASN A 143 5.84 8.40 -10.78
C ASN A 143 5.75 8.11 -9.26
N SER A 144 6.39 8.99 -8.45
CA SER A 144 6.79 8.79 -7.04
C SER A 144 5.65 8.76 -5.99
N ASN A 145 4.56 8.06 -6.29
CA ASN A 145 3.45 7.79 -5.37
C ASN A 145 3.74 6.62 -4.43
N VAL A 146 4.94 6.04 -4.50
CA VAL A 146 5.38 4.99 -3.59
C VAL A 146 6.40 5.53 -2.58
N ARG A 147 6.20 5.16 -1.32
CA ARG A 147 7.08 5.48 -0.21
C ARG A 147 7.36 4.21 0.56
N TYR A 148 8.57 4.05 1.05
CA TYR A 148 8.89 2.94 1.93
C TYR A 148 9.83 3.36 3.05
N ILE A 149 9.84 2.54 4.09
CA ILE A 149 10.77 2.59 5.20
C ILE A 149 11.37 1.21 5.42
N ILE A 150 12.57 1.18 5.96
CA ILE A 150 13.29 -0.03 6.33
C ILE A 150 13.52 0.01 7.84
N GLU A 151 12.99 -0.96 8.54
CA GLU A 151 13.23 -1.18 9.96
C GLU A 151 14.31 -2.25 10.14
N PHE A 152 15.27 -1.99 11.03
CA PHE A 152 16.25 -3.00 11.43
C PHE A 152 15.77 -3.73 12.68
N LEU A 153 15.44 -5.02 12.54
CA LEU A 153 14.92 -5.85 13.64
C LEU A 153 16.02 -6.43 14.52
N GLY A 154 17.26 -6.37 14.06
CA GLY A 154 18.43 -6.84 14.79
C GLY A 154 19.20 -7.90 14.06
N GLU A 155 20.16 -8.47 14.77
CA GLU A 155 21.00 -9.54 14.28
C GLU A 155 20.81 -10.81 15.10
N ARG A 156 21.07 -11.94 14.45
CA ARG A 156 21.06 -13.25 15.06
C ARG A 156 22.33 -14.00 14.66
N LYS A 157 23.08 -14.47 15.65
CA LYS A 157 24.23 -15.35 15.39
C LYS A 157 23.78 -16.78 15.19
N ASP A 158 24.28 -17.39 14.12
CA ASP A 158 24.15 -18.81 13.82
C ASP A 158 25.55 -19.40 13.66
N GLY A 159 26.15 -19.76 14.79
CA GLY A 159 27.56 -20.14 14.87
C GLY A 159 28.50 -18.99 14.51
N LYS A 160 29.16 -19.08 13.34
CA LYS A 160 30.07 -18.03 12.83
C LYS A 160 29.38 -17.04 11.88
N LEU A 161 28.14 -17.31 11.48
CA LEU A 161 27.38 -16.46 10.57
C LEU A 161 26.52 -15.50 11.38
N THR A 162 26.52 -14.22 11.00
CA THR A 162 25.59 -13.22 11.52
C THR A 162 24.49 -13.02 10.50
N ARG A 163 23.22 -13.22 10.88
CA ARG A 163 22.07 -12.92 10.04
C ARG A 163 21.42 -11.63 10.49
N TYR A 164 21.14 -10.74 9.55
CA TYR A 164 20.47 -9.47 9.81
C TYR A 164 19.02 -9.55 9.35
N HIS A 165 18.11 -9.13 10.22
CA HIS A 165 16.68 -9.13 9.93
C HIS A 165 16.18 -7.70 9.75
N PHE A 166 15.45 -7.48 8.67
CA PHE A 166 14.83 -6.21 8.34
C PHE A 166 13.34 -6.39 8.13
N ARG A 167 12.57 -5.35 8.42
CA ARG A 167 11.17 -5.24 8.04
C ARG A 167 11.00 -4.04 7.13
N VAL A 168 10.49 -4.27 5.94
CA VAL A 168 10.22 -3.21 4.97
C VAL A 168 8.73 -2.95 4.99
N THR A 169 8.33 -1.69 5.11
CA THR A 169 6.94 -1.28 4.92
C THR A 169 6.89 -0.31 3.74
N ALA A 170 6.14 -0.67 2.70
CA ALA A 170 5.97 0.14 1.50
C ALA A 170 4.50 0.50 1.33
N ARG A 171 4.23 1.75 1.00
CA ARG A 171 2.90 2.25 0.68
C ARG A 171 2.91 2.89 -0.70
N ALA A 172 1.89 2.61 -1.49
CA ALA A 172 1.66 3.33 -2.73
C ALA A 172 0.22 3.80 -2.85
N ASN A 173 0.05 4.95 -3.51
CA ASN A 173 -1.26 5.43 -3.94
C ASN A 173 -1.56 4.97 -5.37
N GLY A 174 -2.85 4.76 -5.65
CA GLY A 174 -3.36 4.54 -6.99
C GLY A 174 -3.28 5.79 -7.86
N GLN A 175 -3.94 5.76 -9.01
CA GLN A 175 -4.24 6.97 -9.76
C GLN A 175 -5.21 7.86 -8.97
N ASN A 176 -6.13 7.26 -8.20
CA ASN A 176 -6.92 7.98 -7.22
C ASN A 176 -6.12 8.15 -5.90
N PRO A 177 -5.94 9.38 -5.38
CA PRO A 177 -5.26 9.60 -4.09
C PRO A 177 -5.90 8.87 -2.91
N ASN A 178 -7.22 8.61 -2.98
CA ASN A 178 -7.97 7.90 -1.95
C ASN A 178 -7.75 6.38 -1.96
N THR A 179 -7.20 5.85 -3.05
CA THR A 179 -6.81 4.44 -3.13
C THR A 179 -5.37 4.32 -2.68
N ALA A 180 -5.14 3.64 -1.56
CA ALA A 180 -3.79 3.36 -1.09
C ALA A 180 -3.67 1.89 -0.70
N VAL A 181 -2.50 1.33 -0.97
CA VAL A 181 -2.13 -0.02 -0.56
C VAL A 181 -0.85 0.08 0.24
N THR A 182 -0.83 -0.57 1.41
CA THR A 182 0.37 -0.71 2.24
C THR A 182 0.72 -2.19 2.33
N LEU A 183 1.98 -2.52 2.05
CA LEU A 183 2.53 -3.86 2.12
C LEU A 183 3.67 -3.87 3.13
N GLN A 184 3.87 -5.03 3.74
CA GLN A 184 4.97 -5.26 4.68
C GLN A 184 5.65 -6.59 4.34
N SER A 185 6.98 -6.58 4.33
CA SER A 185 7.81 -7.76 4.05
C SER A 185 8.95 -7.87 5.06
N TYR A 186 9.43 -9.09 5.28
CA TYR A 186 10.57 -9.38 6.14
C TYR A 186 11.72 -9.89 5.28
N VAL A 187 12.89 -9.26 5.43
CA VAL A 187 14.08 -9.55 4.64
C VAL A 187 15.19 -10.03 5.57
N GLU A 188 15.77 -11.18 5.25
CA GLU A 188 16.97 -11.71 5.92
C GLU A 188 18.18 -11.47 5.02
N MET A 189 19.24 -10.91 5.58
CA MET A 189 20.51 -10.69 4.89
C MET A 189 21.62 -11.40 5.64
N THR A 190 22.43 -12.18 4.91
CA THR A 190 23.70 -12.70 5.41
C THR A 190 24.82 -11.88 4.78
N PRO A 191 25.81 -11.40 5.54
CA PRO A 191 26.97 -10.72 4.97
C PRO A 191 27.74 -11.69 4.05
N PRO A 192 28.44 -11.16 3.02
CA PRO A 192 29.25 -11.96 2.11
C PRO A 192 30.44 -12.63 2.81
#